data_AF-A0A822GZZ1-F1
#
_entry.id   AF-A0A822GZZ1-F1
#
_cell.length_a   1.000
_cell.length_b   1.000
_cell.length_c   1.000
_cell.angle_alpha   90.00
_cell.angle_beta   90.00
_cell.angle_gamma   90.00
#
_symmetry.space_group_name_H-M   'P 1'
#
loop_
_entity.id
_entity.type
_entity.pdbx_description
1 polymer ?
#
loop_
_entity_poly.entity_id
_entity_poly.type
_entity_poly.pdbx_seq_one_letter_code
_entity_poly.pdbx_strand_id
1 'polypeptide(L)'
;TALITDKEALLWTDGRYFAQAENQLDPTCWKLMRDGTKDVLSITNWISRNLEKNSFVGCDPELVSINEWKEWKETLEQSDKQLVPVHVNLIDILWDNQRPNLPDKPIWKHDIQYSGASISEKLSKVRSKMREYNVDHIIIHRTDDIAWLFNLRGGDIPYNPVFLSYSIVSIDSV
;
A
#
# COMPACT_ATOMS: atom_id res chain seq x y z
N THR A 1 3.27 2.22 10.14
CA THR A 1 2.02 1.45 10.30
C THR A 1 1.38 1.75 11.63
N ALA A 2 0.08 2.06 11.66
CA ALA A 2 -0.66 2.31 12.90
C ALA A 2 -1.46 1.06 13.33
N LEU A 3 -1.56 0.82 14.63
CA LEU A 3 -2.43 -0.20 15.23
C LEU A 3 -3.29 0.49 16.29
N ILE A 4 -4.61 0.33 16.18
CA ILE A 4 -5.57 0.84 17.15
C ILE A 4 -6.23 -0.34 17.85
N THR A 5 -6.29 -0.27 19.17
CA THR A 5 -6.99 -1.23 20.03
C THR A 5 -7.94 -0.47 20.96
N ASP A 6 -8.74 -1.18 21.74
CA ASP A 6 -9.61 -0.55 22.74
C ASP A 6 -8.84 0.20 23.84
N LYS A 7 -7.54 -0.09 24.02
CA LYS A 7 -6.71 0.43 25.12
C LYS A 7 -5.58 1.35 24.69
N GLU A 8 -5.04 1.15 23.49
CA GLU A 8 -3.81 1.79 23.03
C GLU A 8 -3.86 2.10 21.53
N ALA A 9 -3.25 3.23 21.14
CA ALA A 9 -2.92 3.58 19.77
C ALA A 9 -1.39 3.57 19.60
N LEU A 10 -0.90 2.77 18.65
CA LEU A 10 0.53 2.56 18.43
C LEU A 10 0.91 2.92 17.00
N LEU A 11 2.08 3.55 16.81
CA LEU A 11 2.62 3.86 15.49
C LEU A 11 4.03 3.31 15.32
N TRP A 12 4.21 2.37 14.40
CA TRP A 12 5.52 1.93 13.93
C TRP A 12 6.04 2.82 12.80
N THR A 13 7.28 3.28 12.93
CA THR A 13 8.03 3.98 11.88
C THR A 13 9.52 3.73 12.04
N ASP A 14 10.31 3.95 10.99
CA ASP A 14 11.76 3.81 11.02
C ASP A 14 12.49 5.09 11.50
N GLY A 15 13.82 4.99 11.65
CA GLY A 15 14.69 6.02 12.20
C GLY A 15 14.65 7.39 11.51
N ARG A 16 14.25 7.46 10.24
CA ARG A 16 14.08 8.74 9.52
C ARG A 16 13.03 9.64 10.16
N TYR A 17 12.04 9.05 10.82
CA TYR A 17 10.84 9.75 11.29
C TYR A 17 10.72 9.81 12.82
N PHE A 18 11.69 9.31 13.59
CA PHE A 18 11.57 9.28 15.06
C PHE A 18 11.31 10.64 15.69
N ALA A 19 12.18 11.62 15.43
CA ALA A 19 12.02 12.97 15.99
C ALA A 19 10.76 13.66 15.45
N GLN A 20 10.40 13.40 14.18
CA GLN A 20 9.17 13.93 13.60
C GLN A 20 7.93 13.35 14.28
N ALA A 21 7.89 12.03 14.51
CA ALA A 21 6.78 11.37 15.16
C ALA A 21 6.61 11.85 16.61
N GLU A 22 7.70 12.06 17.35
CA GLU A 22 7.63 12.64 18.71
C GLU A 22 7.05 14.06 18.73
N ASN A 23 7.30 14.84 17.68
CA ASN A 23 6.76 16.21 17.57
C ASN A 23 5.31 16.26 17.07
N GLN A 24 4.85 15.25 16.33
CA GLN A 24 3.54 15.25 15.68
C GLN A 24 2.49 14.40 16.41
N LEU A 25 2.91 13.40 17.18
CA LEU A 25 2.02 12.56 17.96
C LEU A 25 1.74 13.17 19.32
N ASP A 26 0.47 13.14 19.74
CA ASP A 26 0.14 13.40 21.14
C ASP A 26 0.58 12.19 21.99
N PRO A 27 1.59 12.34 22.87
CA PRO A 27 2.12 11.23 23.67
C PRO A 27 1.14 10.70 24.71
N THR A 28 0.04 11.41 24.98
CA THR A 28 -1.03 10.93 25.87
C THR A 28 -1.95 9.92 25.19
N CYS A 29 -2.01 9.97 23.86
CA CYS A 29 -2.87 9.09 23.04
C CYS A 29 -2.05 8.04 22.29
N TRP A 30 -0.87 8.40 21.80
CA TRP A 30 -0.08 7.58 20.90
C TRP A 30 1.23 7.10 21.53
N LYS A 31 1.53 5.83 21.30
CA LYS A 31 2.81 5.22 21.60
C LYS A 31 3.64 5.03 20.33
N LEU A 32 4.77 5.72 20.27
CA LEU A 32 5.73 5.55 19.19
C LEU A 32 6.49 4.22 19.34
N MET A 33 6.38 3.37 18.33
CA MET A 33 7.09 2.11 18.19
C MET A 33 8.26 2.30 17.22
N ARG A 34 9.48 2.39 17.75
CA ARG A 34 10.70 2.71 16.98
C ARG A 34 11.18 1.48 16.19
N ASP A 35 10.63 1.28 15.00
CA ASP A 35 10.89 0.11 14.18
C ASP A 35 12.38 -0.01 13.80
N GLY A 36 12.87 -1.24 13.72
CA GLY A 36 14.29 -1.56 13.49
C GLY A 36 15.23 -1.32 14.67
N THR A 37 14.71 -0.91 15.84
CA THR A 37 15.52 -0.80 17.08
C THR A 37 15.43 -2.07 17.93
N LYS A 38 16.44 -2.27 18.76
CA LYS A 38 16.47 -3.39 19.71
C LYS A 38 15.26 -3.28 20.64
N ASP A 39 14.66 -4.42 20.96
CA ASP A 39 13.56 -4.57 21.92
C ASP A 39 12.17 -4.06 21.45
N VAL A 40 12.04 -3.49 20.24
CA VAL A 40 10.74 -3.18 19.65
C VAL A 40 10.20 -4.38 18.90
N LEU A 41 9.01 -4.83 19.27
CA LEU A 41 8.31 -5.93 18.59
C LEU A 41 7.77 -5.46 17.24
N SER A 42 7.77 -6.35 16.25
CA SER A 42 6.94 -6.16 15.05
C SER A 42 5.46 -6.06 15.43
N ILE A 43 4.65 -5.47 14.56
CA ILE A 43 3.21 -5.30 14.80
C ILE A 43 2.51 -6.63 15.12
N THR A 44 2.81 -7.70 14.37
CA THR A 44 2.25 -9.03 14.57
C THR A 44 2.68 -9.64 15.90
N ASN A 45 3.96 -9.54 16.26
CA ASN A 45 4.46 -10.03 17.55
C ASN A 45 3.87 -9.24 18.73
N TRP A 46 3.67 -7.93 18.57
CA TRP A 46 3.00 -7.12 19.57
C TRP A 46 1.55 -7.58 19.75
N ILE A 47 0.81 -7.75 18.66
CA ILE A 47 -0.57 -8.27 18.70
C ILE A 47 -0.61 -9.64 19.37
N SER A 48 0.24 -10.58 18.95
CA SER A 48 0.27 -11.94 19.47
C SER A 48 0.49 -12.01 20.98
N ARG A 49 1.29 -11.09 21.54
CA ARG A 49 1.60 -11.02 22.98
C ARG A 49 0.58 -10.24 23.80
N ASN A 50 -0.04 -9.21 23.25
CA ASN A 50 -0.82 -8.23 24.02
C ASN A 50 -2.34 -8.39 23.87
N LEU A 51 -2.83 -8.92 22.74
CA LEU A 51 -4.26 -9.17 22.58
C LEU A 51 -4.67 -10.51 23.17
N GLU A 52 -5.91 -10.59 23.65
CA GLU A 52 -6.50 -11.81 24.20
C GLU A 52 -6.62 -12.91 23.14
N LYS A 53 -6.69 -14.16 23.59
CA LYS A 53 -6.98 -15.29 22.69
C LYS A 53 -8.33 -15.09 22.03
N ASN A 54 -8.45 -15.54 20.79
CA ASN A 54 -9.61 -15.42 19.91
C ASN A 54 -9.98 -13.98 19.53
N SER A 55 -9.07 -13.02 19.70
CA SER A 55 -9.28 -11.65 19.23
C SER A 55 -9.31 -11.59 17.70
N PHE A 56 -10.16 -10.70 17.18
CA PHE A 56 -10.20 -10.34 15.76
C PHE A 56 -9.37 -9.09 15.51
N VAL A 57 -8.54 -9.12 14.48
CA VAL A 57 -7.71 -8.01 14.03
C VAL A 57 -8.22 -7.58 12.66
N GLY A 58 -8.86 -6.42 12.58
CA GLY A 58 -9.37 -5.88 11.33
C GLY A 58 -8.27 -5.18 10.53
N CYS A 59 -8.23 -5.40 9.21
CA CYS A 59 -7.36 -4.66 8.30
C CYS A 59 -8.08 -4.43 6.96
N ASP A 60 -7.90 -3.24 6.39
CA ASP A 60 -8.36 -2.92 5.04
C ASP A 60 -7.47 -3.66 4.02
N PRO A 61 -8.03 -4.63 3.27
CA PRO A 61 -7.23 -5.47 2.37
C PRO A 61 -6.67 -4.69 1.16
N GLU A 62 -7.16 -3.48 0.87
CA GLU A 62 -6.64 -2.65 -0.22
C GLU A 62 -5.36 -1.89 0.16
N LEU A 63 -5.04 -1.81 1.47
CA LEU A 63 -3.91 -1.04 1.99
C LEU A 63 -2.68 -1.87 2.35
N VAL A 64 -2.74 -3.19 2.16
CA VAL A 64 -1.66 -4.12 2.52
C VAL A 64 -1.38 -5.09 1.39
N SER A 65 -0.10 -5.45 1.20
CA SER A 65 0.26 -6.39 0.15
C SER A 65 -0.21 -7.81 0.47
N ILE A 66 -0.39 -8.63 -0.56
CA ILE A 66 -0.72 -10.05 -0.41
C ILE A 66 0.32 -10.83 0.43
N ASN A 67 1.59 -10.41 0.37
CA ASN A 67 2.68 -11.04 1.12
C ASN A 67 2.59 -10.68 2.60
N GLU A 68 2.42 -9.40 2.93
CA GLU A 68 2.20 -8.94 4.30
C GLU A 68 0.95 -9.58 4.90
N TRP A 69 -0.15 -9.63 4.15
CA TRP A 69 -1.38 -10.27 4.61
C TRP A 69 -1.17 -11.73 5.00
N LYS A 70 -0.47 -12.50 4.15
CA LYS A 70 -0.17 -13.92 4.41
C LYS A 70 0.71 -14.09 5.65
N GLU A 71 1.77 -13.30 5.75
CA GLU A 71 2.69 -13.32 6.91
C GLU A 71 1.96 -12.98 8.22
N TRP A 72 1.14 -11.93 8.20
CA TRP A 72 0.37 -11.51 9.36
C TRP A 72 -0.65 -12.56 9.76
N LYS A 73 -1.41 -13.08 8.78
CA LYS A 73 -2.39 -14.13 9.02
C LYS A 73 -1.75 -15.34 9.68
N GLU A 74 -0.65 -15.85 9.13
CA GLU A 74 0.07 -17.01 9.68
C GLU A 74 0.54 -16.75 11.12
N THR A 75 1.17 -15.59 11.36
CA THR A 75 1.68 -15.25 12.70
C THR A 75 0.57 -15.10 13.74
N LEU A 76 -0.56 -14.52 13.35
CA LEU A 76 -1.70 -14.29 14.24
C LEU A 76 -2.44 -15.60 14.56
N GLU A 77 -2.65 -16.46 13.56
CA GLU A 77 -3.29 -17.77 13.74
C GLU A 77 -2.48 -18.68 14.68
N GLN A 78 -1.14 -18.64 14.61
CA GLN A 78 -0.26 -19.34 15.56
C GLN A 78 -0.43 -18.88 17.02
N SER A 79 -1.04 -17.71 17.25
CA SER A 79 -1.29 -17.13 18.56
C SER A 79 -2.77 -17.13 18.96
N ASP A 80 -3.58 -17.98 18.32
CA ASP A 80 -5.04 -18.08 18.50
C ASP A 80 -5.78 -16.75 18.17
N LYS A 81 -5.35 -15.99 17.15
CA LYS A 81 -5.99 -14.73 16.72
C LYS A 81 -6.35 -14.78 15.24
N GLN A 82 -7.30 -13.95 14.83
CA GLN A 82 -7.82 -13.97 13.47
C GLN A 82 -7.63 -12.62 12.78
N LEU A 83 -6.96 -12.62 11.63
CA LEU A 83 -6.92 -11.47 10.74
C LEU A 83 -8.18 -11.44 9.87
N VAL A 84 -8.95 -10.36 9.94
CA VAL A 84 -10.24 -10.23 9.26
C VAL A 84 -10.17 -9.09 8.25
N PRO A 85 -10.54 -9.33 6.97
CA PRO A 85 -10.63 -8.27 5.98
C PRO A 85 -11.83 -7.38 6.29
N VAL A 86 -11.58 -6.08 6.40
CA VAL A 86 -12.61 -5.06 6.59
C VAL A 86 -12.62 -4.18 5.35
N HIS A 87 -13.55 -4.46 4.43
CA HIS A 87 -13.62 -3.77 3.13
C HIS A 87 -14.10 -2.33 3.18
N VAL A 88 -14.65 -1.89 4.33
CA VAL A 88 -15.00 -0.49 4.56
C VAL A 88 -13.92 0.12 5.42
N ASN A 89 -13.18 1.08 4.88
CA ASN A 89 -12.16 1.78 5.66
C ASN A 89 -12.80 2.55 6.82
N LEU A 90 -12.52 2.13 8.05
CA LEU A 90 -13.16 2.69 9.24
C LEU A 90 -12.76 4.16 9.49
N ILE A 91 -11.57 4.57 9.00
CA ILE A 91 -11.14 5.97 9.09
C ILE A 91 -11.93 6.83 8.13
N ASP A 92 -12.25 6.34 6.92
CA ASP A 92 -13.07 7.09 5.96
C ASP A 92 -14.47 7.40 6.53
N ILE A 93 -15.05 6.49 7.32
CA ILE A 93 -16.33 6.72 8.03
C ILE A 93 -16.21 7.89 9.00
N LEU A 94 -15.11 7.98 9.75
CA LEU A 94 -14.88 9.02 10.76
C LEU A 94 -14.44 10.35 10.13
N TRP A 95 -13.73 10.29 9.01
CA TRP A 95 -13.26 11.46 8.27
C TRP A 95 -14.43 12.17 7.56
N ASP A 96 -15.44 11.40 7.15
CA ASP A 96 -16.72 11.88 6.62
C ASP A 96 -16.52 12.96 5.55
N ASN A 97 -17.20 14.10 5.68
CA ASN A 97 -17.20 15.18 4.68
C ASN A 97 -15.90 16.02 4.68
N GLN A 98 -14.96 15.77 5.60
CA GLN A 98 -13.68 16.49 5.64
C GLN A 98 -12.60 15.81 4.79
N ARG A 99 -12.85 14.59 4.29
CA ARG A 99 -11.91 13.89 3.41
C ARG A 99 -11.78 14.67 2.08
N PRO A 100 -10.56 14.99 1.64
CA PRO A 100 -10.36 15.60 0.32
C PRO A 100 -10.88 14.69 -0.79
N ASN A 101 -11.45 15.30 -1.85
CA ASN A 101 -11.84 14.57 -3.05
C ASN A 101 -10.62 13.90 -3.71
N LEU A 102 -10.89 12.84 -4.47
CA LEU A 102 -9.88 12.25 -5.33
C LEU A 102 -9.28 13.32 -6.27
N PRO A 103 -7.97 13.27 -6.53
CA PRO A 103 -7.35 14.18 -7.47
C PRO A 103 -7.95 13.98 -8.87
N ASP A 104 -8.18 15.09 -9.56
CA ASP A 104 -8.68 15.14 -10.93
C ASP A 104 -7.77 16.08 -11.74
N LYS A 105 -6.49 15.70 -11.84
CA LYS A 105 -5.50 16.47 -12.60
C LYS A 105 -5.45 15.95 -14.04
N PRO A 106 -5.20 16.82 -15.03
CA PRO A 106 -5.12 16.38 -16.42
C PRO A 106 -3.95 15.42 -16.62
N ILE A 107 -4.18 14.39 -17.44
CA ILE A 107 -3.15 13.48 -17.91
C ILE A 107 -2.57 14.03 -19.21
N TRP A 108 -1.25 13.97 -19.37
CA TRP A 108 -0.56 14.41 -20.59
C TRP A 108 0.38 13.34 -21.14
N LYS A 109 0.65 13.45 -22.43
CA LYS A 109 1.55 12.55 -23.15
C LYS A 109 3.01 12.88 -22.83
N HIS A 110 3.81 11.84 -22.63
CA HIS A 110 5.26 11.92 -22.55
C HIS A 110 5.85 11.54 -23.92
N ASP A 111 6.28 12.54 -24.67
CA ASP A 111 6.66 12.35 -26.07
C ASP A 111 7.82 11.37 -26.27
N ILE A 112 7.82 10.72 -27.45
CA ILE A 112 8.77 9.68 -27.84
C ILE A 112 10.23 10.15 -27.78
N GLN A 113 10.48 11.42 -28.07
CA GLN A 113 11.81 12.04 -27.97
C GLN A 113 12.40 11.99 -26.55
N TYR A 114 11.54 11.93 -25.53
CA TYR A 114 11.95 11.81 -24.12
C TYR A 114 11.86 10.36 -23.63
N SER A 115 10.85 9.60 -24.08
CA SER A 115 10.59 8.26 -23.56
C SER A 115 11.50 7.17 -24.15
N GLY A 116 12.06 7.40 -25.34
CA GLY A 116 12.99 6.49 -26.02
C GLY A 116 12.39 5.19 -26.55
N ALA A 117 11.10 4.91 -26.28
CA ALA A 117 10.39 3.75 -26.79
C ALA A 117 8.87 4.03 -26.86
N SER A 118 8.26 3.59 -27.94
CA SER A 118 6.82 3.69 -28.16
C SER A 118 6.05 2.74 -27.23
N ILE A 119 4.75 3.01 -27.05
CA ILE A 119 3.85 2.18 -26.25
C ILE A 119 3.83 0.74 -26.81
N SER A 120 3.77 0.60 -28.14
CA SER A 120 3.76 -0.70 -28.82
C SER A 120 5.03 -1.51 -28.55
N GLU A 121 6.21 -0.87 -28.61
CA GLU A 121 7.47 -1.53 -28.29
C GLU A 121 7.54 -1.98 -26.82
N LYS A 122 7.04 -1.17 -25.89
CA LYS A 122 6.99 -1.51 -24.47
C LYS A 122 6.03 -2.68 -24.19
N LEU A 123 4.82 -2.62 -24.75
CA LEU A 123 3.85 -3.72 -24.64
C LEU A 123 4.36 -5.01 -25.27
N SER A 124 5.05 -4.93 -26.40
CA SER A 124 5.69 -6.10 -27.03
C SER A 124 6.73 -6.75 -26.09
N LYS A 125 7.57 -5.95 -25.43
CA LYS A 125 8.53 -6.45 -24.43
C LYS A 125 7.83 -7.10 -23.22
N VAL A 126 6.78 -6.47 -22.70
CA VAL A 126 5.98 -7.03 -21.59
C VAL A 126 5.36 -8.37 -22.00
N ARG A 127 4.71 -8.43 -23.16
CA ARG A 127 4.08 -9.66 -23.69
C ARG A 127 5.09 -10.76 -24.00
N SER A 128 6.29 -10.41 -24.46
CA SER A 128 7.38 -11.38 -24.60
C SER A 128 7.71 -12.04 -23.27
N LYS A 129 7.84 -11.25 -22.19
CA LYS A 129 8.05 -11.79 -20.84
C LYS A 129 6.85 -12.59 -20.33
N MET A 130 5.64 -12.14 -20.59
CA MET A 130 4.44 -12.90 -20.23
C MET A 130 4.44 -14.30 -20.86
N ARG A 131 4.81 -14.42 -22.14
CA ARG A 131 4.96 -15.73 -22.81
C ARG A 131 6.08 -16.57 -22.20
N GLU A 132 7.23 -15.98 -21.84
CA GLU A 132 8.32 -16.70 -21.16
C GLU A 132 7.87 -17.27 -19.80
N TYR A 133 7.05 -16.53 -19.04
CA TYR A 133 6.48 -16.98 -17.77
C TYR A 133 5.19 -17.79 -17.91
N ASN A 134 4.72 -18.02 -19.13
CA ASN A 134 3.50 -18.76 -19.45
C ASN A 134 2.25 -18.19 -18.75
N VAL A 135 2.10 -16.85 -18.79
CA VAL A 135 0.96 -16.12 -18.22
C VAL A 135 0.17 -15.38 -19.29
N ASP A 136 -1.16 -15.41 -19.20
CA ASP A 136 -2.05 -14.78 -20.17
C ASP A 136 -2.34 -13.30 -19.85
N HIS A 137 -2.26 -12.93 -18.57
CA HIS A 137 -2.63 -11.61 -18.06
C HIS A 137 -1.64 -11.16 -16.99
N ILE A 138 -1.41 -9.84 -16.92
CA ILE A 138 -0.71 -9.18 -15.82
C ILE A 138 -1.52 -7.97 -15.36
N ILE A 139 -1.70 -7.87 -14.04
CA ILE A 139 -2.32 -6.71 -13.39
C ILE A 139 -1.21 -5.75 -12.96
N ILE A 140 -1.27 -4.52 -13.46
CA ILE A 140 -0.35 -3.45 -13.11
C ILE A 140 -1.13 -2.46 -12.23
N HIS A 141 -0.67 -2.32 -10.99
CA HIS A 141 -1.27 -1.45 -9.97
C HIS A 141 -0.36 -0.30 -9.57
N ARG A 142 0.94 -0.41 -9.88
CA ARG A 142 1.92 0.64 -9.65
C ARG A 142 1.73 1.77 -10.66
N THR A 143 1.41 2.96 -10.18
CA THR A 143 1.10 4.11 -11.03
C THR A 143 2.28 4.57 -11.89
N ASP A 144 3.51 4.39 -11.40
CA ASP A 144 4.74 4.66 -12.16
C ASP A 144 4.95 3.67 -13.32
N ASP A 145 4.64 2.39 -13.11
CA ASP A 145 4.67 1.37 -14.16
C ASP A 145 3.64 1.67 -15.26
N ILE A 146 2.44 2.08 -14.89
CA ILE A 146 1.37 2.47 -15.83
C ILE A 146 1.79 3.72 -16.62
N ALA A 147 2.23 4.77 -15.92
CA ALA A 147 2.73 6.00 -16.55
C ALA A 147 3.87 5.72 -17.53
N TRP A 148 4.80 4.83 -17.17
CA TRP A 148 5.90 4.41 -18.04
C TRP A 148 5.40 3.60 -19.24
N LEU A 149 4.53 2.62 -19.04
CA LEU A 149 4.07 1.71 -20.10
C LEU A 149 3.33 2.47 -21.21
N PHE A 150 2.46 3.40 -20.83
CA PHE A 150 1.63 4.15 -21.77
C PHE A 150 2.22 5.47 -22.24
N ASN A 151 3.46 5.81 -21.84
CA ASN A 151 4.04 7.13 -22.13
C ASN A 151 3.09 8.27 -21.72
N LEU A 152 2.49 8.16 -20.52
CA LEU A 152 1.60 9.15 -19.95
C LEU A 152 2.16 9.67 -18.63
N ARG A 153 1.77 10.87 -18.23
CA ARG A 153 2.11 11.48 -16.94
C ARG A 153 0.88 12.19 -16.39
N GLY A 154 0.83 12.34 -15.08
CA GLY A 154 -0.28 12.95 -14.35
C GLY A 154 0.21 13.81 -13.19
N GLY A 155 -0.74 14.43 -12.49
CA GLY A 155 -0.46 15.33 -11.38
C GLY A 155 -1.12 14.92 -10.06
N ASP A 156 -1.59 13.68 -9.95
CA ASP A 156 -2.46 13.26 -8.84
C ASP A 156 -1.73 13.19 -7.50
N ILE A 157 -0.41 12.92 -7.53
CA ILE A 157 0.42 12.79 -6.34
C ILE A 157 1.47 13.92 -6.35
N PRO A 158 1.54 14.78 -5.30
CA PRO A 158 2.56 15.82 -5.22
C PRO A 158 3.98 15.26 -5.41
N TYR A 159 4.78 15.99 -6.20
CA TYR A 159 6.16 15.65 -6.55
C TYR A 159 6.35 14.35 -7.34
N ASN A 160 5.28 13.66 -7.74
CA ASN A 160 5.32 12.42 -8.51
C ASN A 160 4.44 12.57 -9.75
N PRO A 161 5.00 12.56 -10.98
CA PRO A 161 4.24 12.86 -12.20
C PRO A 161 3.41 11.66 -12.69
N VAL A 162 2.54 11.14 -11.83
CA VAL A 162 1.72 9.93 -12.02
C VAL A 162 0.23 10.24 -11.83
N PHE A 163 -0.62 9.28 -12.21
CA PHE A 163 -2.08 9.35 -12.09
C PHE A 163 -2.63 8.05 -11.52
N LEU A 164 -3.67 8.13 -10.70
CA LEU A 164 -4.31 6.97 -10.07
C LEU A 164 -4.98 6.12 -11.14
N SER A 165 -4.52 4.87 -11.28
CA SER A 165 -4.99 3.97 -12.33
C SER A 165 -4.61 2.52 -12.04
N TYR A 166 -5.31 1.59 -12.70
CA TYR A 166 -4.96 0.18 -12.82
C TYR A 166 -4.97 -0.19 -14.31
N SER A 167 -4.17 -1.16 -14.70
CA SER A 167 -4.17 -1.70 -16.06
C SER A 167 -4.06 -3.22 -16.04
N ILE A 168 -4.78 -3.88 -16.96
CA ILE A 168 -4.66 -5.31 -17.18
C ILE A 168 -4.14 -5.49 -18.59
N VAL A 169 -2.91 -5.97 -18.72
CA VAL A 169 -2.34 -6.30 -20.03
C VAL A 169 -2.59 -7.77 -20.28
N SER A 170 -3.23 -8.09 -21.40
CA SER A 170 -3.33 -9.45 -21.91
C SER A 170 -2.37 -9.66 -23.09
N ILE A 171 -2.27 -10.90 -23.59
CA ILE A 171 -1.47 -11.22 -24.78
C ILE A 171 -1.91 -10.42 -26.01
N ASP A 172 -3.21 -10.10 -26.11
CA ASP A 172 -3.79 -9.51 -27.33
C ASP A 172 -4.39 -8.11 -27.11
N SER A 173 -4.71 -7.73 -25.87
CA SER A 173 -5.36 -6.47 -25.51
C SER A 173 -4.70 -5.79 -24.30
N VAL A 174 -5.13 -4.56 -24.02
CA VAL A 174 -4.79 -3.76 -22.84
C VAL A 174 -5.91 -2.76 -22.58
#